data_AF-A0A814JVW9-F1
#
_entry.id   AF-A0A814JVW9-F1
#
_cell.length_a   1.000
_cell.length_b   1.000
_cell.length_c   1.000
_cell.angle_alpha   90.00
_cell.angle_beta   90.00
_cell.angle_gamma   90.00
#
_symmetry.space_group_name_H-M   'P 1'
#
loop_
_entity.id
_entity.type
_entity.pdbx_description
1 polymer ?
#
loop_
_entity_poly.entity_id
_entity_poly.type
_entity_poly.pdbx_seq_one_letter_code
_entity_poly.pdbx_strand_id
1 'polypeptide(L)'
;MIKPIEHYDAVEVVPIETAVEPLVSLIPDIKEMVAKAKEKCDQPKDGLTIDESASIMLYSMEWQPREKSLYVILNSTLRAEDREKIQPWELYIKLFVSSLEKLPSISRTIYRGVKLDLSAQYPQGKTFVWYPFSSCTNSVQVLQSEQFLGKTGNRTLFNIDCECGKNIQNHSFFPNEDEILLIAARKLHVTSCLDSGNGLTIIQLKEVGAEDPLLGSARRDNTSSETTMTSEPSHQEASAVLGLTSLDPQKLIPLKIPKPSKLPGFSF
;
A
#
# COMPACT_ATOMS: atom_id res chain seq x y z
N MET A 1 -18.59 1.46 -1.75
CA MET A 1 -17.50 2.18 -2.44
C MET A 1 -17.42 3.53 -1.79
N ILE A 2 -16.33 3.82 -1.09
CA ILE A 2 -16.17 5.17 -0.56
C ILE A 2 -15.74 6.06 -1.72
N LYS A 3 -16.47 7.17 -1.94
CA LYS A 3 -16.19 8.12 -3.02
C LYS A 3 -14.80 8.74 -2.83
N PRO A 4 -14.12 9.20 -3.91
CA PRO A 4 -12.90 10.00 -3.79
C PRO A 4 -13.07 11.11 -2.75
N ILE A 5 -11.99 11.53 -2.08
CA ILE A 5 -12.04 12.70 -1.18
C ILE A 5 -12.48 13.89 -2.03
N GLU A 6 -13.68 14.42 -1.75
CA GLU A 6 -14.24 15.52 -2.52
C GLU A 6 -13.28 16.72 -2.43
N HIS A 7 -12.97 17.34 -3.57
CA HIS A 7 -12.04 18.48 -3.66
C HIS A 7 -10.57 18.18 -3.36
N TYR A 8 -10.12 16.91 -3.26
CA TYR A 8 -8.71 16.56 -3.03
C TYR A 8 -7.73 17.30 -3.98
N ASP A 9 -8.10 17.42 -5.25
CA ASP A 9 -7.28 18.11 -6.26
C ASP A 9 -7.24 19.64 -6.06
N ALA A 10 -8.25 20.21 -5.41
CA ALA A 10 -8.34 21.64 -5.10
C ALA A 10 -7.68 22.02 -3.76
N VAL A 11 -7.35 21.04 -2.90
CA VAL A 11 -6.58 21.29 -1.68
C VAL A 11 -5.14 21.63 -2.05
N GLU A 12 -4.69 22.83 -1.68
CA GLU A 12 -3.30 23.23 -1.86
C GLU A 12 -2.38 22.52 -0.87
N VAL A 13 -1.15 22.24 -1.29
CA VAL A 13 -0.12 21.73 -0.39
C VAL A 13 0.31 22.86 0.54
N VAL A 14 0.24 22.62 1.86
CA VAL A 14 0.58 23.59 2.91
C VAL A 14 1.80 23.12 3.72
N PRO A 15 2.49 24.03 4.44
CA PRO A 15 3.56 23.64 5.36
C PRO A 15 3.08 22.61 6.39
N ILE A 16 4.00 21.75 6.85
CA ILE A 16 3.66 20.62 7.72
C ILE A 16 3.01 21.06 9.04
N GLU A 17 3.40 22.21 9.61
CA GLU A 17 2.79 22.77 10.81
C GLU A 17 1.31 23.08 10.60
N THR A 18 0.95 23.67 9.46
CA THR A 18 -0.44 23.92 9.07
C THR A 18 -1.17 22.60 8.80
N ALA A 19 -0.49 21.66 8.15
CA ALA A 19 -1.08 20.38 7.78
C ALA A 19 -1.50 19.52 8.99
N VAL A 20 -0.78 19.63 10.12
CA VAL A 20 -1.07 18.88 11.35
C VAL A 20 -1.96 19.63 12.34
N GLU A 21 -2.25 20.91 12.14
CA GLU A 21 -3.03 21.70 13.11
C GLU A 21 -4.40 21.07 13.44
N PRO A 22 -5.18 20.54 12.48
CA PRO A 22 -6.45 19.88 12.79
C PRO A 22 -6.27 18.55 13.56
N LEU A 23 -5.06 18.00 13.62
CA LEU A 23 -4.76 16.72 14.25
C LEU A 23 -4.32 16.86 15.71
N VAL A 24 -4.07 18.08 16.20
CA VAL A 24 -3.52 18.34 17.55
C VAL A 24 -4.40 17.76 18.66
N SER A 25 -5.72 17.80 18.51
CA SER A 25 -6.64 17.20 19.50
C SER A 25 -6.66 15.67 19.45
N LEU A 26 -6.30 15.08 18.31
CA LEU A 26 -6.24 13.62 18.11
C LEU A 26 -4.88 13.06 18.55
N ILE A 27 -3.83 13.84 18.33
CA ILE A 27 -2.43 13.48 18.54
C ILE A 27 -1.73 14.61 19.30
N PRO A 28 -1.84 14.66 20.64
CA PRO A 28 -1.35 15.80 21.41
C PRO A 28 0.12 16.14 21.20
N ASP A 29 0.96 15.12 20.97
CA ASP A 29 2.42 15.27 20.84
C ASP A 29 2.87 15.63 19.41
N ILE A 30 1.93 15.80 18.46
CA ILE A 30 2.25 15.92 17.03
C ILE A 30 3.13 17.11 16.69
N LYS A 31 2.95 18.26 17.36
CA LYS A 31 3.76 19.47 17.11
C LYS A 31 5.22 19.25 17.47
N GLU A 32 5.48 18.57 18.59
CA GLU A 32 6.84 18.21 19.00
C GLU A 32 7.46 17.20 18.01
N MET A 33 6.68 16.22 17.56
CA MET A 33 7.16 15.23 16.58
C MET A 33 7.44 15.86 15.21
N VAL A 34 6.65 16.85 14.78
CA VAL A 34 6.92 17.65 13.58
C VAL A 34 8.26 18.37 13.69
N ALA A 35 8.54 19.02 14.82
CA ALA A 35 9.82 19.70 15.02
C ALA A 35 11.01 18.73 14.89
N LYS A 36 10.90 17.54 15.52
CA LYS A 36 11.90 16.47 15.43
C LYS A 36 12.08 15.93 14.01
N ALA A 37 10.98 15.77 13.27
CA ALA A 37 11.03 15.34 11.88
C ALA A 37 11.73 16.37 11.00
N LYS A 38 11.45 17.67 11.18
CA LYS A 38 12.09 18.75 10.42
C LYS A 38 13.58 18.88 10.71
N GLU A 39 14.00 18.73 11.97
CA GLU A 39 15.41 18.77 12.37
C GLU A 39 16.25 17.75 11.60
N LYS A 40 15.67 16.58 11.29
CA LYS A 40 16.32 15.51 10.53
C LYS A 40 16.23 15.65 9.01
N CYS A 41 15.49 16.65 8.51
CA CYS A 41 15.24 16.89 7.09
C CYS A 41 15.84 18.22 6.62
N ASP A 42 16.95 18.68 7.20
CA ASP A 42 17.61 19.94 6.87
C ASP A 42 18.14 19.99 5.41
N GLN A 43 18.52 18.84 4.86
CA GLN A 43 18.97 18.66 3.48
C GLN A 43 18.22 17.50 2.80
N PRO A 44 16.94 17.72 2.43
CA PRO A 44 16.12 16.67 1.84
C PRO A 44 16.67 16.24 0.47
N LYS A 45 16.63 14.93 0.19
CA LYS A 45 16.97 14.34 -1.11
C LYS A 45 15.77 14.34 -2.06
N ASP A 46 15.99 13.81 -3.26
CA ASP A 46 14.92 13.45 -4.20
C ASP A 46 14.04 14.64 -4.66
N GLY A 47 14.58 15.86 -4.56
CA GLY A 47 13.88 17.09 -4.95
C GLY A 47 12.72 17.48 -4.02
N LEU A 48 12.63 16.88 -2.84
CA LEU A 48 11.63 17.24 -1.84
C LEU A 48 12.01 18.54 -1.12
N THR A 49 11.00 19.29 -0.70
CA THR A 49 11.18 20.36 0.29
C THR A 49 11.34 19.77 1.69
N ILE A 50 11.73 20.62 2.65
CA ILE A 50 11.85 20.23 4.07
C ILE A 50 10.51 19.70 4.59
N ASP A 51 9.40 20.39 4.32
CA ASP A 51 8.08 20.02 4.82
C ASP A 51 7.59 18.70 4.20
N GLU A 52 7.87 18.47 2.92
CA GLU A 52 7.54 17.22 2.22
C GLU A 52 8.32 16.04 2.78
N SER A 53 9.65 16.18 2.90
CA SER A 53 10.52 15.16 3.50
C SER A 53 10.15 14.89 4.96
N ALA A 54 9.88 15.94 5.74
CA ALA A 54 9.44 15.82 7.13
C ALA A 54 8.07 15.15 7.25
N SER A 55 7.16 15.31 6.28
CA SER A 55 5.87 14.62 6.29
C SER A 55 6.03 13.10 6.18
N ILE A 56 6.97 12.65 5.34
CA ILE A 56 7.32 11.24 5.18
C ILE A 56 8.03 10.71 6.42
N MET A 57 8.97 11.49 6.96
CA MET A 57 9.67 11.12 8.18
C MET A 57 8.71 10.98 9.36
N LEU A 58 7.81 11.94 9.54
CA LEU A 58 6.80 11.90 10.60
C LEU A 58 5.90 10.66 10.50
N TYR A 59 5.54 10.23 9.28
CA TYR A 59 4.80 8.99 9.09
C TYR A 59 5.60 7.77 9.58
N SER A 60 6.89 7.68 9.25
CA SER A 60 7.74 6.54 9.66
C SER A 60 8.13 6.53 11.14
N MET A 61 7.95 7.64 11.87
CA MET A 61 8.32 7.74 13.28
C MET A 61 7.40 6.88 14.16
N GLU A 62 8.02 6.10 15.05
CA GLU A 62 7.34 5.45 16.17
C GLU A 62 7.74 6.15 17.48
N TRP A 63 6.75 6.53 18.27
CA TRP A 63 6.95 7.08 19.61
C TRP A 63 6.08 6.38 20.64
N GLN A 64 6.40 6.59 21.93
CA GLN A 64 5.76 5.88 23.02
C GLN A 64 4.63 6.69 23.68
N PRO A 65 3.50 6.05 24.01
CA PRO A 65 3.17 4.67 23.67
C PRO A 65 2.83 4.52 22.17
N ARG A 66 3.14 3.35 21.59
CA ARG A 66 3.11 3.09 20.14
C ARG A 66 1.78 3.50 19.48
N GLU A 67 0.66 3.23 20.14
CA GLU A 67 -0.68 3.54 19.67
C GLU A 67 -0.94 5.03 19.44
N LYS A 68 -0.10 5.91 19.99
CA LYS A 68 -0.16 7.35 19.75
C LYS A 68 0.64 7.80 18.53
N SER A 69 1.40 6.91 17.89
CA SER A 69 2.17 7.22 16.69
C SER A 69 1.25 7.58 15.53
N LEU A 70 1.62 8.60 14.75
CA LEU A 70 0.78 9.13 13.68
C LEU A 70 0.34 8.05 12.69
N TYR A 71 1.25 7.18 12.26
CA TYR A 71 0.92 6.12 11.29
C TYR A 71 -0.10 5.13 11.83
N VAL A 72 -0.10 4.86 13.15
CA VAL A 72 -1.05 3.93 13.77
C VAL A 72 -2.44 4.53 13.69
N ILE A 73 -2.59 5.78 14.12
CA ILE A 73 -3.88 6.47 14.16
C ILE A 73 -4.40 6.73 12.75
N LEU A 74 -3.55 7.20 11.82
CA LEU A 74 -3.90 7.41 10.42
C LEU A 74 -4.39 6.12 9.77
N ASN A 75 -3.61 5.04 9.86
CA ASN A 75 -3.97 3.79 9.20
C ASN A 75 -5.19 3.12 9.85
N SER A 76 -5.40 3.29 11.16
CA SER A 76 -6.64 2.87 11.82
C SER A 76 -7.84 3.66 11.31
N THR A 77 -7.69 4.98 11.15
CA THR A 77 -8.72 5.87 10.60
C THR A 77 -9.10 5.49 9.17
N LEU A 78 -8.11 5.24 8.30
CA LEU A 78 -8.33 4.80 6.93
C LEU A 78 -9.03 3.42 6.86
N ARG A 79 -8.65 2.49 7.75
CA ARG A 79 -9.27 1.16 7.85
C ARG A 79 -10.72 1.19 8.35
N ALA A 80 -11.10 2.21 9.10
CA ALA A 80 -12.48 2.36 9.59
C ALA A 80 -13.47 2.76 8.49
N GLU A 81 -12.97 3.22 7.33
CA GLU A 81 -13.79 3.66 6.18
C GLU A 81 -14.79 4.78 6.51
N ASP A 82 -14.52 5.54 7.58
CA ASP A 82 -15.37 6.61 8.10
C ASP A 82 -14.85 7.97 7.63
N ARG A 83 -15.59 8.63 6.74
CA ARG A 83 -15.19 9.90 6.12
C ARG A 83 -15.13 11.06 7.11
N GLU A 84 -16.01 11.10 8.10
CA GLU A 84 -16.01 12.16 9.10
C GLU A 84 -14.72 12.10 9.93
N LYS A 85 -14.22 10.89 10.19
CA LYS A 85 -12.94 10.70 10.88
C LYS A 85 -11.72 11.02 10.01
N ILE A 86 -11.85 11.00 8.69
CA ILE A 86 -10.77 11.33 7.75
C ILE A 86 -10.64 12.85 7.56
N GLN A 87 -11.74 13.62 7.72
CA GLN A 87 -11.73 15.07 7.47
C GLN A 87 -10.57 15.83 8.15
N PRO A 88 -10.22 15.59 9.43
CA PRO A 88 -9.08 16.27 10.07
C PRO A 88 -7.72 15.97 9.42
N TRP A 89 -7.62 14.87 8.67
CA TRP A 89 -6.40 14.39 8.03
C TRP A 89 -6.18 14.94 6.62
N GLU A 90 -7.15 15.62 6.02
CA GLU A 90 -7.11 16.00 4.59
C GLU A 90 -5.84 16.79 4.22
N LEU A 91 -5.46 17.78 5.03
CA LEU A 91 -4.26 18.59 4.78
C LEU A 91 -2.97 17.77 4.91
N TYR A 92 -2.86 16.93 5.95
CA TYR A 92 -1.70 16.07 6.13
C TYR A 92 -1.60 15.00 5.02
N ILE A 93 -2.72 14.34 4.68
CA ILE A 93 -2.77 13.35 3.59
C ILE A 93 -2.40 14.01 2.27
N LYS A 94 -2.88 15.24 1.99
CA LYS A 94 -2.52 15.97 0.77
C LYS A 94 -1.01 16.22 0.70
N LEU A 95 -0.41 16.80 1.74
CA LEU A 95 1.03 17.03 1.79
C LEU A 95 1.81 15.71 1.63
N PHE A 96 1.44 14.69 2.40
CA PHE A 96 2.12 13.40 2.41
C PHE A 96 2.04 12.68 1.05
N VAL A 97 0.86 12.59 0.45
CA VAL A 97 0.70 11.95 -0.87
C VAL A 97 1.40 12.75 -1.96
N SER A 98 1.28 14.08 -1.98
CA SER A 98 2.02 14.91 -2.95
C SER A 98 3.53 14.79 -2.81
N SER A 99 4.04 14.59 -1.58
CA SER A 99 5.46 14.28 -1.35
C SER A 99 5.85 12.93 -1.95
N LEU A 100 5.02 11.91 -1.74
CA LEU A 100 5.25 10.56 -2.27
C LEU A 100 5.16 10.50 -3.80
N GLU A 101 4.32 11.32 -4.42
CA GLU A 101 4.18 11.42 -5.89
C GLU A 101 5.46 11.91 -6.57
N LYS A 102 6.26 12.73 -5.89
CA LYS A 102 7.57 13.20 -6.39
C LYS A 102 8.65 12.10 -6.38
N LEU A 103 8.47 11.06 -5.56
CA LEU A 103 9.39 9.93 -5.51
C LEU A 103 9.13 8.97 -6.68
N PRO A 104 10.16 8.32 -7.25
CA PRO A 104 9.97 7.34 -8.30
C PRO A 104 9.11 6.17 -7.81
N SER A 105 8.17 5.74 -8.65
CA SER A 105 7.40 4.53 -8.41
C SER A 105 8.25 3.30 -8.67
N ILE A 106 8.11 2.28 -7.81
CA ILE A 106 8.69 0.96 -8.04
C ILE A 106 7.59 -0.04 -8.37
N SER A 107 7.84 -0.85 -9.40
CA SER A 107 7.02 -2.01 -9.73
C SER A 107 7.82 -3.28 -9.45
N ARG A 108 7.40 -4.02 -8.43
CA ARG A 108 8.00 -5.31 -7.99
C ARG A 108 7.20 -5.92 -6.85
N THR A 109 7.55 -7.17 -6.51
CA THR A 109 7.11 -7.81 -5.28
C THR A 109 7.72 -7.15 -4.06
N ILE A 110 6.86 -6.70 -3.14
CA ILE A 110 7.21 -6.19 -1.81
C ILE A 110 6.58 -7.06 -0.73
N TYR A 111 7.13 -7.02 0.47
CA TYR A 111 6.76 -7.93 1.54
C TYR A 111 6.24 -7.20 2.77
N ARG A 112 5.20 -7.75 3.41
CA ARG A 112 4.68 -7.26 4.68
C ARG A 112 4.39 -8.40 5.63
N GLY A 113 5.00 -8.37 6.81
CA GLY A 113 4.72 -9.29 7.89
C GLY A 113 3.66 -8.76 8.85
N VAL A 114 2.77 -9.64 9.30
CA VAL A 114 1.79 -9.35 10.37
C VAL A 114 1.75 -10.53 11.34
N LYS A 115 1.84 -10.26 12.64
CA LYS A 115 1.80 -11.29 13.70
C LYS A 115 0.38 -11.77 14.04
N LEU A 116 -0.41 -12.06 13.01
CA LEU A 116 -1.75 -12.64 13.08
C LEU A 116 -1.99 -13.58 11.91
N ASP A 117 -2.85 -14.58 12.09
CA ASP A 117 -3.42 -15.33 10.98
C ASP A 117 -4.56 -14.50 10.36
N LEU A 118 -4.40 -14.16 9.08
CA LEU A 118 -5.36 -13.39 8.29
C LEU A 118 -5.95 -14.20 7.13
N SER A 119 -5.67 -15.50 7.05
CA SER A 119 -6.11 -16.39 5.97
C SER A 119 -7.61 -16.30 5.68
N ALA A 120 -8.43 -16.29 6.73
CA ALA A 120 -9.89 -16.18 6.60
C ALA A 120 -10.38 -14.84 6.03
N GLN A 121 -9.60 -13.76 6.19
CA GLN A 121 -9.96 -12.42 5.70
C GLN A 121 -9.60 -12.22 4.23
N TYR A 122 -8.64 -12.98 3.73
CA TYR A 122 -8.10 -12.86 2.37
C TYR A 122 -8.16 -14.21 1.65
N PRO A 123 -9.35 -14.78 1.40
CA PRO A 123 -9.47 -16.01 0.62
C PRO A 123 -9.00 -15.78 -0.83
N GLN A 124 -8.40 -16.81 -1.42
CA GLN A 124 -7.97 -16.79 -2.83
C GLN A 124 -9.12 -16.38 -3.76
N GLY A 125 -8.80 -15.57 -4.77
CA GLY A 125 -9.75 -15.03 -5.75
C GLY A 125 -10.49 -13.77 -5.29
N LYS A 126 -10.36 -13.36 -4.02
CA LYS A 126 -10.97 -12.12 -3.52
C LYS A 126 -10.25 -10.90 -4.09
N THR A 127 -11.05 -9.92 -4.53
CA THR A 127 -10.57 -8.58 -4.88
C THR A 127 -11.15 -7.57 -3.89
N PHE A 128 -10.31 -6.66 -3.40
CA PHE A 128 -10.70 -5.69 -2.37
C PHE A 128 -9.87 -4.41 -2.48
N VAL A 129 -10.25 -3.38 -1.73
CA VAL A 129 -9.48 -2.14 -1.62
C VAL A 129 -8.65 -2.19 -0.34
N TRP A 130 -7.34 -2.05 -0.49
CA TRP A 130 -6.38 -1.86 0.59
C TRP A 130 -6.37 -0.39 0.98
N TYR A 131 -7.20 -0.02 1.96
CA TYR A 131 -7.38 1.37 2.36
C TYR A 131 -6.17 2.04 3.04
N PRO A 132 -5.45 1.43 3.99
CA PRO A 132 -4.37 2.12 4.71
C PRO A 132 -3.10 2.24 3.87
N PHE A 133 -2.23 3.18 4.22
CA PHE A 133 -0.83 3.11 3.83
C PHE A 133 -0.18 1.89 4.49
N SER A 134 0.84 1.32 3.88
CA SER A 134 1.49 0.15 4.46
C SER A 134 2.98 0.15 4.22
N SER A 135 3.72 0.20 5.33
CA SER A 135 5.15 -0.06 5.33
C SER A 135 5.37 -1.52 4.97
N CYS A 136 6.11 -1.71 3.89
CA CYS A 136 6.58 -2.97 3.36
C CYS A 136 8.11 -2.91 3.29
N THR A 137 8.73 -4.05 3.04
CA THR A 137 10.16 -4.12 2.78
C THR A 137 10.42 -4.79 1.45
N ASN A 138 11.49 -4.38 0.79
CA ASN A 138 12.03 -5.09 -0.37
C ASN A 138 12.91 -6.28 0.05
N SER A 139 13.26 -6.39 1.33
CA SER A 139 14.18 -7.39 1.87
C SER A 139 13.45 -8.44 2.71
N VAL A 140 13.35 -9.67 2.18
CA VAL A 140 12.72 -10.80 2.92
C VAL A 140 13.48 -11.10 4.22
N GLN A 141 14.78 -10.80 4.27
CA GLN A 141 15.64 -11.03 5.43
C GLN A 141 15.19 -10.20 6.65
N VAL A 142 14.71 -8.96 6.43
CA VAL A 142 14.23 -8.07 7.50
C VAL A 142 13.07 -8.72 8.27
N LEU A 143 12.22 -9.52 7.58
CA LEU A 143 11.09 -10.20 8.19
C LEU A 143 11.48 -11.25 9.24
N GLN A 144 12.73 -11.72 9.25
CA GLN A 144 13.19 -12.67 10.27
C GLN A 144 13.25 -12.07 11.67
N SER A 145 13.31 -10.74 11.79
CA SER A 145 13.29 -10.05 13.08
C SER A 145 11.92 -10.18 13.75
N GLU A 146 11.94 -10.36 15.07
CA GLU A 146 10.74 -10.39 15.91
C GLU A 146 9.99 -9.05 15.94
N GLN A 147 10.58 -7.95 15.48
CA GLN A 147 9.83 -6.69 15.34
C GLN A 147 8.82 -6.75 14.18
N PHE A 148 9.10 -7.53 13.13
CA PHE A 148 8.27 -7.60 11.93
C PHE A 148 7.44 -8.89 11.94
N LEU A 149 7.93 -9.97 11.32
CA LEU A 149 7.19 -11.23 11.22
C LEU A 149 7.63 -12.24 12.30
N GLY A 150 8.94 -12.38 12.50
CA GLY A 150 9.49 -13.38 13.41
C GLY A 150 9.30 -14.82 12.93
N LYS A 151 9.66 -15.78 13.78
CA LYS A 151 9.72 -17.21 13.41
C LYS A 151 8.63 -18.08 14.05
N THR A 152 7.85 -17.53 14.98
CA THR A 152 6.90 -18.28 15.81
C THR A 152 5.54 -17.58 15.87
N GLY A 153 4.52 -18.31 16.33
CA GLY A 153 3.16 -17.81 16.46
C GLY A 153 2.39 -17.72 15.15
N ASN A 154 1.09 -17.50 15.26
CA ASN A 154 0.21 -17.30 14.11
C ASN A 154 0.54 -15.98 13.43
N ARG A 155 0.91 -16.04 12.16
CA ARG A 155 1.43 -14.90 11.41
C ARG A 155 1.18 -15.03 9.92
N THR A 156 1.07 -13.88 9.27
CA THR A 156 0.81 -13.77 7.84
C THR A 156 1.93 -13.00 7.18
N LEU A 157 2.48 -13.57 6.11
CA LEU A 157 3.36 -12.90 5.17
C LEU A 157 2.57 -12.55 3.91
N PHE A 158 2.42 -11.26 3.63
CA PHE A 158 1.93 -10.79 2.36
C PHE A 158 3.09 -10.63 1.37
N ASN A 159 2.96 -11.29 0.21
CA ASN A 159 3.80 -11.05 -0.96
C ASN A 159 2.96 -10.24 -1.95
N ILE A 160 3.29 -8.97 -2.14
CA ILE A 160 2.47 -8.02 -2.90
C ILE A 160 3.20 -7.67 -4.18
N ASP A 161 2.72 -8.15 -5.32
CA ASP A 161 3.12 -7.67 -6.64
C ASP A 161 2.53 -6.28 -6.84
N CYS A 162 3.35 -5.25 -6.61
CA CYS A 162 2.96 -3.85 -6.56
C CYS A 162 3.44 -3.12 -7.81
N GLU A 163 2.66 -2.15 -8.30
CA GLU A 163 2.99 -1.32 -9.46
C GLU A 163 3.47 0.09 -9.06
N CYS A 164 3.08 0.58 -7.88
CA CYS A 164 3.26 1.97 -7.48
C CYS A 164 3.88 2.18 -6.09
N GLY A 165 4.67 1.23 -5.61
CA GLY A 165 5.36 1.36 -4.32
C GLY A 165 6.31 2.56 -4.33
N LYS A 166 6.52 3.20 -3.18
CA LYS A 166 7.46 4.32 -3.04
C LYS A 166 8.60 3.93 -2.12
N ASN A 167 9.84 4.01 -2.61
CA ASN A 167 11.00 3.86 -1.74
C ASN A 167 11.14 5.14 -0.91
N ILE A 168 10.96 5.02 0.41
CA ILE A 168 11.05 6.15 1.33
C ILE A 168 12.28 6.08 2.23
N GLN A 169 13.24 5.20 1.94
CA GLN A 169 14.43 4.96 2.77
C GLN A 169 15.21 6.24 3.10
N ASN A 170 15.36 7.15 2.13
CA ASN A 170 16.05 8.44 2.31
C ASN A 170 15.30 9.42 3.22
N HIS A 171 14.01 9.19 3.45
CA HIS A 171 13.10 10.08 4.16
C HIS A 171 12.44 9.41 5.37
N SER A 172 12.81 8.15 5.66
CA SER A 172 12.30 7.37 6.79
C SER A 172 13.18 7.60 8.03
N PHE A 173 12.55 7.53 9.20
CA PHE A 173 13.23 7.57 10.48
C PHE A 173 14.09 6.31 10.70
N PHE A 174 13.78 5.21 10.00
CA PHE A 174 14.49 3.93 10.06
C PHE A 174 15.12 3.59 8.70
N PRO A 175 16.27 4.19 8.34
CA PRO A 175 16.86 4.04 7.00
C PRO A 175 17.38 2.62 6.69
N ASN A 176 17.45 1.73 7.68
CA ASN A 176 18.01 0.38 7.52
C ASN A 176 16.93 -0.69 7.21
N GLU A 177 15.66 -0.32 7.05
CA GLU A 177 14.56 -1.27 6.84
C GLU A 177 14.24 -1.56 5.37
N ASP A 178 14.96 -0.92 4.43
CA ASP A 178 14.67 -0.92 2.99
C ASP A 178 13.17 -0.68 2.74
N GLU A 179 12.65 0.35 3.42
CA GLU A 179 11.22 0.61 3.53
C GLU A 179 10.64 1.03 2.18
N ILE A 180 9.69 0.22 1.70
CA ILE A 180 8.82 0.57 0.59
C ILE A 180 7.43 0.84 1.14
N LEU A 181 6.90 2.02 0.86
CA LEU A 181 5.55 2.36 1.22
C LEU A 181 4.59 1.96 0.09
N LEU A 182 3.66 1.05 0.40
CA LEU A 182 2.47 0.83 -0.42
C LEU A 182 1.48 1.98 -0.16
N ILE A 183 1.12 2.69 -1.24
CA ILE A 183 0.18 3.81 -1.18
C ILE A 183 -1.21 3.33 -0.76
N ALA A 184 -1.93 4.17 -0.02
CA ALA A 184 -3.30 3.90 0.41
C ALA A 184 -4.28 3.76 -0.77
N ALA A 185 -5.40 3.10 -0.49
CA ALA A 185 -6.54 2.93 -1.37
C ALA A 185 -6.24 2.27 -2.72
N ARG A 186 -5.41 1.22 -2.72
CA ARG A 186 -5.11 0.38 -3.89
C ARG A 186 -6.01 -0.83 -3.98
N LYS A 187 -6.37 -1.23 -5.20
CA LYS A 187 -7.17 -2.42 -5.43
C LYS A 187 -6.23 -3.62 -5.56
N LEU A 188 -6.39 -4.60 -4.68
CA LEU A 188 -5.57 -5.80 -4.65
C LEU A 188 -6.42 -7.05 -4.90
N HIS A 189 -5.83 -8.02 -5.59
CA HIS A 189 -6.42 -9.33 -5.84
C HIS A 189 -5.59 -10.42 -5.16
N VAL A 190 -6.25 -11.30 -4.41
CA VAL A 190 -5.60 -12.46 -3.77
C VAL A 190 -5.38 -13.54 -4.81
N THR A 191 -4.14 -13.72 -5.26
CA THR A 191 -3.78 -14.70 -6.29
C THR A 191 -3.60 -16.10 -5.70
N SER A 192 -3.07 -16.20 -4.49
CA SER A 192 -2.91 -17.49 -3.79
C SER A 192 -2.83 -17.34 -2.27
N CYS A 193 -3.16 -18.42 -1.58
CA CYS A 193 -2.97 -18.56 -0.13
C CYS A 193 -2.30 -19.91 0.14
N LEU A 194 -1.24 -19.90 0.95
CA LEU A 194 -0.48 -21.09 1.34
C LEU A 194 -0.33 -21.13 2.86
N ASP A 195 -0.81 -22.19 3.49
CA ASP A 195 -0.37 -22.56 4.83
C ASP A 195 1.02 -23.20 4.72
N SER A 196 2.04 -22.49 5.21
CA SER A 196 3.44 -22.94 5.18
C SER A 196 3.83 -23.72 6.44
N GLY A 197 2.86 -24.04 7.32
CA GLY A 197 3.08 -24.71 8.59
C GLY A 197 3.65 -23.78 9.67
N ASN A 198 3.72 -24.29 10.90
CA ASN A 198 4.26 -23.57 12.07
C ASN A 198 3.61 -22.19 12.31
N GLY A 199 2.31 -22.09 12.03
CA GLY A 199 1.54 -20.86 12.18
C GLY A 199 1.82 -19.79 11.12
N LEU A 200 2.57 -20.09 10.06
CA LEU A 200 2.84 -19.14 8.97
C LEU A 200 1.87 -19.36 7.80
N THR A 201 1.08 -18.33 7.49
CA THR A 201 0.34 -18.23 6.23
C THR A 201 1.05 -17.26 5.29
N ILE A 202 1.21 -17.66 4.02
CA ILE A 202 1.68 -16.79 2.94
C ILE A 202 0.49 -16.43 2.04
N ILE A 203 0.28 -15.15 1.82
CA ILE A 203 -0.80 -14.63 0.98
C ILE A 203 -0.17 -13.83 -0.15
N GLN A 204 -0.40 -14.25 -1.38
CA GLN A 204 0.05 -13.51 -2.56
C GLN A 204 -1.05 -12.56 -3.02
N LEU A 205 -0.68 -11.29 -3.16
CA LEU A 205 -1.52 -10.23 -3.64
C LEU A 205 -0.93 -9.68 -4.94
N LYS A 206 -1.81 -9.29 -5.86
CA LYS A 206 -1.45 -8.53 -7.04
C LYS A 206 -2.23 -7.22 -7.05
N GLU A 207 -1.53 -6.11 -7.20
CA GLU A 207 -2.15 -4.83 -7.50
C GLU A 207 -2.85 -4.92 -8.86
N VAL A 208 -4.10 -4.48 -8.89
CA VAL A 208 -4.90 -4.46 -10.11
C VAL A 208 -5.38 -3.03 -10.33
N GLY A 209 -5.24 -2.54 -11.55
CA GLY A 209 -5.55 -1.15 -11.90
C GLY A 209 -6.92 -0.70 -11.37
N ALA A 210 -6.94 0.48 -10.76
CA ALA A 210 -8.17 1.23 -10.54
C ALA A 210 -8.39 2.13 -11.75
N GLU A 211 -9.61 2.15 -12.31
CA GLU A 211 -9.97 3.13 -13.34
C GLU A 211 -9.90 4.58 -12.81
N ASP A 212 -9.94 4.74 -11.48
CA ASP A 212 -9.79 6.01 -10.78
C ASP A 212 -9.09 5.77 -9.41
N PRO A 213 -7.79 6.09 -9.27
CA PRO A 213 -7.10 5.99 -7.98
C PRO A 213 -7.73 6.96 -6.96
N LEU A 214 -8.17 6.44 -5.82
CA LEU A 214 -8.81 7.23 -4.75
C LEU A 214 -7.88 8.29 -4.12
N LEU A 215 -6.57 8.19 -4.35
CA LEU A 215 -5.54 9.13 -3.93
C LEU A 215 -4.50 9.27 -5.05
N GLY A 216 -4.33 10.50 -5.53
CA GLY A 216 -3.29 10.88 -6.48
C GLY A 216 -3.55 10.44 -7.92
N SER A 217 -3.29 11.32 -8.90
CA SER A 217 -3.52 10.98 -10.30
C SER A 217 -2.49 9.93 -10.75
N ALA A 218 -2.93 8.71 -11.04
CA ALA A 218 -2.14 7.78 -11.82
C ALA A 218 -2.09 8.29 -13.28
N ARG A 219 -1.28 9.32 -13.53
CA ARG A 219 -0.87 9.63 -14.91
C ARG A 219 0.02 8.48 -15.35
N ARG A 220 -0.53 7.65 -16.24
CA ARG A 220 0.24 6.70 -17.04
C ARG A 220 1.13 7.53 -17.96
N ASP A 221 2.40 7.68 -17.63
CA ASP A 221 3.38 8.20 -18.56
C ASP A 221 3.61 7.14 -19.65
N ASN A 222 2.82 7.19 -20.72
CA ASN A 222 3.14 6.52 -21.97
C ASN A 222 4.18 7.35 -22.72
N THR A 223 5.45 7.16 -22.39
CA THR A 223 6.55 7.50 -23.31
C THR A 223 6.95 6.25 -24.09
N SER A 224 6.11 5.91 -25.08
CA SER A 224 6.51 5.07 -26.20
C SER A 224 7.08 6.00 -27.27
N SER A 225 8.40 6.12 -27.34
CA SER A 225 9.06 6.70 -28.50
C SER A 225 8.93 5.72 -29.67
N GLU A 226 7.98 6.00 -30.57
CA GLU A 226 7.96 5.47 -31.92
C GLU A 226 9.18 6.01 -32.69
N THR A 227 10.11 5.12 -33.03
CA THR A 227 11.01 5.34 -34.16
C THR A 227 10.68 4.28 -35.21
N THR A 228 9.87 4.70 -36.18
CA THR A 228 9.64 4.01 -37.45
C THR A 228 10.95 3.96 -38.23
N MET A 229 11.41 2.77 -38.65
CA MET A 229 12.09 2.58 -39.93
C MET A 229 11.87 1.16 -40.47
N THR A 230 11.56 1.14 -41.75
CA THR A 230 11.09 0.07 -42.63
C THR A 230 12.20 -0.88 -43.11
N SER A 231 11.91 -2.18 -43.24
CA SER A 231 12.14 -3.00 -44.47
C SER A 231 11.76 -4.49 -44.27
N GLU A 232 10.99 -5.02 -45.20
CA GLU A 232 10.64 -6.44 -45.45
C GLU A 232 11.67 -7.11 -46.41
N PRO A 233 11.52 -8.40 -46.82
CA PRO A 233 11.24 -9.64 -46.07
C PRO A 233 12.18 -10.80 -46.50
N SER A 234 12.13 -11.98 -45.85
CA SER A 234 12.13 -13.29 -46.53
C SER A 234 12.11 -14.52 -45.59
N HIS A 235 11.48 -15.56 -46.13
CA HIS A 235 11.57 -17.01 -45.87
C HIS A 235 10.66 -17.72 -44.87
N GLN A 236 10.02 -18.74 -45.45
CA GLN A 236 9.08 -19.75 -44.95
C GLN A 236 9.77 -20.75 -44.01
N GLU A 237 9.00 -21.37 -43.10
CA GLU A 237 8.74 -22.82 -43.13
C GLU A 237 7.65 -23.24 -42.14
N ALA A 238 7.09 -24.41 -42.41
CA ALA A 238 5.77 -24.89 -42.06
C ALA A 238 5.67 -25.59 -40.69
N SER A 239 4.43 -25.71 -40.17
CA SER A 239 3.98 -26.95 -39.53
C SER A 239 2.46 -27.03 -39.47
N ALA A 240 1.91 -28.17 -39.89
CA ALA A 240 0.52 -28.58 -39.69
C ALA A 240 0.48 -29.67 -38.60
N VAL A 241 -0.65 -29.78 -37.89
CA VAL A 241 -1.43 -31.01 -37.63
C VAL A 241 -2.35 -30.85 -36.39
N LEU A 242 -3.67 -31.01 -36.65
CA LEU A 242 -4.78 -31.64 -35.88
C LEU A 242 -4.76 -31.50 -34.33
N GLY A 243 -5.78 -30.98 -33.62
CA GLY A 243 -7.23 -31.19 -33.73
C GLY A 243 -7.68 -32.20 -32.66
N LEU A 244 -8.45 -31.79 -31.63
CA LEU A 244 -9.33 -32.67 -30.80
C LEU A 244 -10.28 -31.85 -29.88
N THR A 245 -11.55 -31.87 -30.28
CA THR A 245 -12.85 -31.88 -29.55
C THR A 245 -12.99 -31.50 -28.06
N SER A 246 -13.80 -30.46 -27.83
CA SER A 246 -14.96 -30.30 -26.93
C SER A 246 -15.18 -31.27 -25.75
N LEU A 247 -15.34 -30.70 -24.54
CA LEU A 247 -15.99 -31.34 -23.37
C LEU A 247 -17.09 -30.43 -22.79
N ASP A 248 -18.19 -31.08 -22.45
CA ASP A 248 -19.55 -30.61 -22.13
C ASP A 248 -19.67 -29.96 -20.72
N PRO A 249 -20.22 -28.74 -20.58
CA PRO A 249 -20.30 -28.00 -19.32
C PRO A 249 -21.65 -28.14 -18.60
N GLN A 250 -22.15 -29.36 -18.34
CA GLN A 250 -23.32 -29.56 -17.47
C GLN A 250 -23.22 -30.80 -16.58
N LYS A 251 -22.43 -30.71 -15.51
CA LYS A 251 -22.59 -31.51 -14.29
C LYS A 251 -21.75 -30.90 -13.17
N LEU A 252 -22.38 -30.10 -12.30
CA LEU A 252 -22.04 -29.99 -10.88
C LEU A 252 -23.15 -29.25 -10.13
N ILE A 253 -23.56 -29.87 -9.02
CA ILE A 253 -24.71 -29.57 -8.17
C ILE A 253 -24.37 -28.38 -7.24
N PRO A 254 -25.30 -27.45 -6.93
CA PRO A 254 -24.98 -26.29 -6.09
C PRO A 254 -24.95 -26.64 -4.59
N LEU A 255 -23.81 -26.38 -3.92
CA LEU A 255 -23.72 -26.36 -2.47
C LEU A 255 -24.25 -25.02 -1.92
N LYS A 256 -25.22 -25.10 -0.99
CA LYS A 256 -25.73 -23.97 -0.20
C LYS A 256 -24.65 -23.47 0.77
N ILE A 257 -24.31 -22.19 0.69
CA ILE A 257 -23.43 -21.50 1.65
C ILE A 257 -24.32 -20.74 2.66
N PRO A 258 -24.12 -20.87 3.99
CA PRO A 258 -24.81 -20.05 4.99
C PRO A 258 -24.22 -18.62 5.03
N LYS A 259 -25.08 -17.62 5.25
CA LYS A 259 -24.67 -16.21 5.41
C LYS A 259 -23.87 -16.01 6.70
N PRO A 260 -22.71 -15.31 6.69
CA PRO A 260 -22.03 -14.95 7.92
C PRO A 260 -22.70 -13.75 8.61
N SER A 261 -22.97 -13.94 9.90
CA SER A 261 -23.44 -12.95 10.86
C SER A 261 -22.39 -11.89 11.17
N LYS A 262 -22.80 -10.62 11.24
CA LYS A 262 -22.00 -9.47 11.68
C LYS A 262 -21.65 -9.58 13.17
N LEU A 263 -20.38 -9.47 13.55
CA LEU A 263 -19.92 -9.09 14.90
C LEU A 263 -18.48 -8.50 14.85
N PRO A 264 -18.02 -7.77 15.89
CA PRO A 264 -17.67 -6.34 15.80
C PRO A 264 -16.17 -6.05 15.71
N GLY A 265 -15.87 -4.79 15.36
CA GLY A 265 -14.54 -4.26 15.10
C GLY A 265 -13.61 -4.16 16.30
N PHE A 266 -12.32 -4.32 16.01
CA PHE A 266 -11.21 -3.93 16.86
C PHE A 266 -10.09 -3.38 15.96
N SER A 267 -9.56 -2.23 16.38
CA SER A 267 -8.51 -1.43 15.74
C SER A 267 -7.11 -2.02 15.97
N PHE A 268 -6.28 -2.00 14.92
CA PHE A 268 -4.83 -2.24 14.95
C PHE A 268 -4.02 -0.98 14.63
#